data_AF-A0AAP8JUU4-F1
#
_entry.id   AF-A0AAP8JUU4-F1
#
_cell.length_a   1.000
_cell.length_b   1.000
_cell.length_c   1.000
_cell.angle_alpha   90.00
_cell.angle_beta   90.00
_cell.angle_gamma   90.00
#
_symmetry.space_group_name_H-M   'P 1'
#
loop_
_entity.id
_entity.type
_entity.pdbx_description
1 polymer ?
#
loop_
_entity_poly.entity_id
_entity_poly.type
_entity_poly.pdbx_seq_one_letter_code
_entity_poly.pdbx_strand_id
1 'polypeptide(L)' 'MWNCFTLNLPTAHADTKIESIVDIGENGQNAKVYNNFSTLFDGQTKIKTSLLVSIIDDPYSNKQIAVIKTD' A
#
# COMPACT_ATOMS: atom_id res chain seq x y z
N MET A 1 -18.78 -29.43 -23.81
CA MET A 1 -17.86 -28.28 -23.91
C MET A 1 -17.96 -27.49 -22.62
N TRP A 2 -16.89 -27.46 -21.80
CA TRP A 2 -16.86 -26.72 -20.55
C TRP A 2 -16.13 -25.40 -20.83
N ASN A 3 -16.86 -24.29 -20.90
CA ASN A 3 -16.26 -22.98 -21.00
C ASN A 3 -15.78 -22.59 -19.60
N CYS A 4 -14.46 -22.49 -19.43
CA CYS A 4 -13.85 -21.97 -18.22
C CYS A 4 -13.93 -20.43 -18.29
N PHE A 5 -14.66 -19.81 -17.39
CA PHE A 5 -14.72 -18.35 -17.28
C PHE A 5 -13.54 -17.88 -16.43
N THR A 6 -12.48 -17.37 -17.06
CA THR A 6 -11.41 -16.66 -16.36
C THR A 6 -11.88 -15.25 -16.02
N LEU A 7 -12.12 -15.02 -14.72
CA LEU A 7 -12.33 -13.68 -14.14
C LEU A 7 -10.98 -12.94 -14.10
N ASN A 8 -10.72 -12.11 -15.11
CA ASN A 8 -9.61 -11.16 -15.08
C ASN A 8 -10.02 -9.94 -14.25
N LEU A 9 -9.77 -9.99 -12.94
CA LEU A 9 -9.92 -8.83 -12.06
C LEU A 9 -8.64 -7.99 -12.12
N PRO A 10 -8.73 -6.65 -12.20
CA PRO A 10 -7.57 -5.79 -12.11
C PRO A 10 -6.96 -5.90 -10.69
N THR A 11 -5.68 -6.29 -10.60
CA THR A 11 -4.95 -6.43 -9.32
C THR A 11 -3.96 -5.29 -9.12
N ALA A 12 -4.20 -4.40 -8.16
CA ALA A 12 -3.25 -3.36 -7.80
C ALA A 12 -2.11 -3.92 -6.93
N HIS A 13 -0.87 -3.65 -7.33
CA HIS A 13 0.33 -4.03 -6.60
C HIS A 13 1.06 -2.76 -6.15
N ALA A 14 1.35 -2.65 -4.85
CA ALA A 14 2.16 -1.58 -4.29
C ALA A 14 3.52 -2.16 -3.87
N ASP A 15 4.59 -1.76 -4.58
CA ASP A 15 5.95 -2.24 -4.35
C ASP A 15 6.73 -1.25 -3.47
N THR A 16 7.22 -1.67 -2.30
CA THR A 16 7.75 -0.77 -1.26
C THR A 16 8.96 0.01 -1.75
N LYS A 17 8.74 1.20 -2.30
CA LYS A 17 9.78 2.15 -2.69
C LYS A 17 9.91 3.23 -1.63
N ILE A 18 11.13 3.47 -1.14
CA ILE A 18 11.43 4.48 -0.13
C ILE A 18 11.35 5.87 -0.80
N GLU A 19 10.14 6.39 -1.00
CA GLU A 19 9.92 7.69 -1.68
C GLU A 19 9.68 8.81 -0.66
N SER A 20 9.14 8.52 0.52
CA SER A 20 8.98 9.50 1.60
C SER A 20 9.13 8.82 2.95
N ILE A 21 10.14 9.26 3.71
CA ILE A 21 10.32 8.90 5.11
C ILE A 21 9.74 10.05 5.92
N VAL A 22 8.72 9.77 6.73
CA VAL A 22 8.17 10.73 7.69
C VAL A 22 8.54 10.25 9.09
N ASP A 23 9.08 11.14 9.92
CA ASP A 23 9.28 10.84 11.33
C ASP A 23 7.94 11.05 12.05
N ILE A 24 7.41 9.99 12.66
CA ILE A 24 6.26 10.07 13.58
C ILE A 24 6.73 9.66 14.96
N GLY A 25 6.57 10.56 15.93
CA GLY A 25 7.17 10.40 17.23
C GLY A 25 6.95 11.61 18.11
N GLU A 26 6.45 11.40 19.33
CA GLU A 26 6.47 12.41 20.38
C GLU A 26 7.57 12.08 21.38
N ASN A 27 8.08 13.08 22.10
CA ASN A 27 9.14 12.92 23.12
C ASN A 27 10.45 12.26 22.63
N GLY A 28 10.86 12.52 21.38
CA GLY A 28 12.15 12.06 20.85
C GLY A 28 12.19 10.57 20.46
N GLN A 29 11.06 9.88 20.47
CA GLN A 29 10.92 8.53 19.92
C GLN A 29 10.65 8.63 18.41
N ASN A 30 11.70 8.74 17.61
CA ASN A 30 11.55 8.87 16.16
C ASN A 30 11.28 7.50 15.51
N ALA A 31 10.04 7.25 15.11
CA ALA A 31 9.70 6.14 14.22
C ALA A 31 9.67 6.61 12.76
N LYS A 32 10.14 5.76 11.85
CA LYS A 32 10.19 6.07 10.41
C LYS A 32 8.97 5.50 9.71
N VAL A 33 8.30 6.30 8.89
CA VAL A 33 7.20 5.83 8.04
C VAL A 33 7.66 5.74 6.60
N TYR A 34 7.55 4.57 5.99
CA TYR A 34 7.78 4.34 4.57
C TYR A 34 6.45 4.29 3.85
N ASN A 35 6.14 5.30 3.04
CA ASN A 35 4.91 5.35 2.27
C ASN A 35 5.14 4.89 0.84
N ASN A 36 4.16 4.17 0.32
CA ASN A 36 4.10 3.71 -1.04
C ASN A 36 2.69 3.88 -1.60
N PHE A 37 2.58 4.26 -2.86
CA PHE A 37 1.31 4.50 -3.53
C PHE A 37 1.32 3.89 -4.92
N SER A 38 0.30 3.10 -5.20
CA SER A 38 0.06 2.49 -6.51
C SER A 38 -1.35 2.82 -6.97
N THR A 39 -1.50 3.08 -8.26
CA THR A 39 -2.81 3.31 -8.89
C THR A 39 -2.87 2.53 -10.17
N LEU A 40 -3.91 1.73 -10.32
CA LEU A 40 -4.27 1.08 -11.57
C LEU A 40 -5.55 1.67 -12.12
N PHE A 41 -5.58 1.78 -13.44
CA PHE A 41 -6.77 2.16 -14.19
C PHE A 41 -7.06 1.09 -15.22
N ASP A 42 -8.23 0.48 -15.12
CA ASP A 42 -8.74 -0.44 -16.13
C ASP A 42 -9.56 0.35 -17.16
N GLY A 43 -8.98 0.52 -18.36
CA GLY A 43 -9.60 1.25 -19.45
C GLY A 43 -10.89 0.60 -20.01
N GLN A 44 -11.09 -0.70 -19.79
CA GLN A 44 -12.28 -1.43 -20.25
C GLN A 44 -13.45 -1.25 -19.29
N THR A 45 -13.22 -1.46 -17.99
CA THR A 45 -14.27 -1.32 -16.97
C THR A 45 -14.43 0.11 -16.45
N LYS A 46 -13.51 1.01 -16.83
CA LYS A 46 -13.40 2.40 -16.32
C LYS A 46 -13.21 2.46 -14.81
N ILE A 47 -12.73 1.38 -14.20
CA ILE A 47 -12.46 1.31 -12.76
C ILE A 47 -11.04 1.83 -12.50
N LYS A 48 -10.94 2.72 -11.51
CA LYS A 48 -9.67 3.15 -10.94
C LYS A 48 -9.54 2.49 -9.56
N THR A 49 -8.38 1.93 -9.27
CA THR A 49 -8.08 1.33 -7.98
C THR A 49 -6.74 1.83 -7.50
N SER A 50 -6.71 2.42 -6.31
CA SER A 50 -5.54 3.02 -5.70
C SER A 50 -5.23 2.29 -4.40
N LEU A 51 -3.96 1.99 -4.16
CA LEU A 51 -3.46 1.31 -2.99
C LEU A 51 -2.32 2.14 -2.38
N LEU A 52 -2.56 2.69 -1.20
CA LEU A 52 -1.56 3.37 -0.37
C LEU A 52 -1.18 2.44 0.78
N VAL A 53 0.11 2.19 0.93
CA VAL A 53 0.69 1.37 2.01
C VAL A 53 1.70 2.21 2.76
N SER A 54 1.56 2.28 4.08
CA SER A 54 2.51 2.94 4.97
C SER A 54 3.07 1.91 5.94
N ILE A 55 4.38 1.68 5.92
CA ILE A 55 5.07 0.80 6.88
C ILE A 55 5.70 1.68 7.94
N ILE A 56 5.39 1.42 9.20
CA ILE A 56 5.95 2.14 10.34
C ILE A 56 7.04 1.27 10.96
N ASP A 57 8.28 1.77 10.88
CA ASP A 57 9.47 1.24 11.52
C ASP A 57 9.74 2.01 12.80
N ASP A 58 9.18 1.51 13.90
CA ASP A 58 9.30 2.07 15.25
C ASP A 58 10.23 1.19 16.10
N PRO A 59 11.45 1.65 16.44
CA PRO A 59 12.40 0.88 17.25
C PRO A 59 11.96 0.72 18.71
N TYR A 60 10.94 1.46 19.16
CA TYR A 60 10.39 1.39 20.51
C TYR A 60 9.15 0.49 20.61
N SER A 61 8.64 0.00 19.47
CA SER A 61 7.53 -0.95 19.40
C SER A 61 8.04 -2.39 19.25
N ASN A 62 7.39 -3.33 19.93
CA ASN A 62 7.63 -4.76 19.71
C ASN A 62 6.77 -5.34 18.57
N LYS A 63 6.09 -4.49 17.80
CA LYS A 63 5.23 -4.86 16.68
C LYS A 63 5.59 -4.03 15.46
N GLN A 64 5.61 -4.68 14.30
CA GLN A 64 5.61 -4.01 13.01
C GLN A 64 4.19 -3.59 12.64
N ILE A 65 4.02 -2.34 12.21
CA ILE A 65 2.72 -1.78 11.86
C ILE A 65 2.74 -1.42 10.37
N ALA A 66 1.70 -1.85 9.65
CA ALA A 66 1.44 -1.43 8.28
C ALA A 66 0.02 -0.88 8.18
N VAL A 67 -0.13 0.32 7.63
CA VAL A 67 -1.41 0.96 7.35
C VAL A 67 -1.70 0.84 5.87
N ILE A 68 -2.86 0.28 5.53
CA ILE A 68 -3.29 0.07 4.15
C ILE A 68 -4.54 0.93 3.92
N LYS A 69 -4.49 1.77 2.89
CA LYS A 69 -5.64 2.55 2.43
C LYS A 69 -5.90 2.24 0.96
N THR A 70 -7.12 1.86 0.64
CA THR A 70 -7.60 1.61 -0.72
C THR A 70 -8.63 2.65 -1.11
N ASP A 71 -8.55 3.15 -2.34
CA ASP A 71 -9.51 4.09 -2.96
C ASP A 71 -9.87 3.64 -4.37
#